data_AF-A0A1M6QK90-F1
#
_entry.id   AF-A0A1M6QK90-F1
#
_cell.length_a   1.000
_cell.length_b   1.000
_cell.length_c   1.000
_cell.angle_alpha   90.00
_cell.angle_beta   90.00
_cell.angle_gamma   90.00
#
_symmetry.space_group_name_H-M   'P 1'
#
loop_
_entity.id
_entity.type
_entity.pdbx_description
1 polymer ?
#
loop_
_entity_poly.entity_id
_entity_poly.type
_entity_poly.pdbx_seq_one_letter_code
_entity_poly.pdbx_strand_id
1 'polypeptide(L)'
;MYRIVCESYINYMNDFTQCDKDNFRYKIMLPFKLLLDLEQYRKEKEKTTLTYKKLEHFIWAIKESIEDYPNFKAFLWTLESRGIKGKYYGVLTEEELKEQMKILNMFLRLAYWN
;
A
#
# COMPACT_ATOMS: atom_id res chain seq x y z
N MET A 1 6.30 -9.40 -8.22
CA MET A 1 5.42 -8.96 -7.13
C MET A 1 5.24 -7.44 -7.07
N TYR A 2 6.28 -6.64 -6.82
CA TYR A 2 6.17 -5.16 -6.79
C TYR A 2 5.45 -4.57 -8.01
N ARG A 3 5.91 -4.91 -9.21
CA ARG A 3 5.31 -4.46 -10.48
C ARG A 3 3.81 -4.78 -10.56
N ILE A 4 3.42 -6.00 -10.19
CA ILE A 4 2.02 -6.47 -10.22
C ILE A 4 1.17 -5.68 -9.23
N VAL A 5 1.69 -5.36 -8.04
CA VAL A 5 0.99 -4.50 -7.07
C VAL A 5 0.82 -3.09 -7.63
N CYS A 6 1.85 -2.52 -8.26
CA CYS A 6 1.75 -1.20 -8.88
C CYS A 6 0.73 -1.16 -10.03
N GLU A 7 0.75 -2.16 -10.92
CA GLU A 7 -0.20 -2.28 -12.04
C GLU A 7 -1.64 -2.50 -11.51
N SER A 8 -1.80 -3.39 -10.53
CA SER A 8 -3.10 -3.66 -9.89
C SER A 8 -3.65 -2.43 -9.17
N TYR A 9 -2.78 -1.67 -8.49
CA TYR A 9 -3.15 -0.41 -7.85
C TYR A 9 -3.62 0.62 -8.87
N ILE A 10 -2.91 0.80 -9.99
CA ILE A 10 -3.32 1.73 -11.05
C ILE A 10 -4.72 1.37 -11.56
N ASN A 11 -4.95 0.09 -11.88
CA ASN A 11 -6.24 -0.39 -12.36
C ASN A 11 -7.35 -0.16 -11.32
N TYR A 12 -7.08 -0.56 -10.07
CA TYR A 12 -8.00 -0.37 -8.96
C TYR A 12 -8.39 1.09 -8.77
N MET A 13 -7.43 2.02 -8.81
CA MET A 13 -7.73 3.44 -8.67
C MET A 13 -8.50 4.01 -9.86
N ASN A 14 -8.26 3.50 -11.07
CA ASN A 14 -8.98 3.92 -12.27
C ASN A 14 -10.48 3.56 -12.21
N ASP A 15 -10.86 2.46 -11.56
CA ASP A 15 -12.26 2.07 -11.38
C ASP A 15 -13.09 3.15 -10.64
N PHE A 16 -12.45 3.94 -9.77
CA PHE A 16 -13.13 5.03 -9.03
C PHE A 16 -13.17 6.36 -9.80
N THR A 17 -12.33 6.53 -10.82
CA THR A 17 -12.20 7.82 -11.53
C THR A 17 -13.47 8.24 -12.26
N GLN A 18 -14.35 7.29 -12.57
CA GLN A 18 -15.58 7.54 -13.33
C GLN A 18 -16.81 7.83 -12.45
N CYS A 19 -16.84 7.47 -11.16
CA CYS A 19 -18.09 7.55 -10.39
C CYS A 19 -17.98 7.93 -8.90
N ASP A 20 -16.85 7.77 -8.20
CA ASP A 20 -16.88 7.90 -6.73
C ASP A 20 -15.51 8.16 -6.09
N LYS A 21 -15.03 9.42 -6.18
CA LYS A 21 -13.81 9.85 -5.46
C LYS A 21 -14.05 10.05 -3.95
N ASP A 22 -15.31 10.06 -3.52
CA ASP A 22 -15.67 10.12 -2.11
C ASP A 22 -15.68 8.76 -1.43
N ASN A 23 -15.55 7.69 -2.22
CA ASN A 23 -15.47 6.32 -1.75
C ASN A 23 -14.40 6.14 -0.66
N PHE A 24 -14.79 5.48 0.42
CA PHE A 24 -13.90 5.15 1.52
C PHE A 24 -12.66 4.40 1.04
N ARG A 25 -12.84 3.37 0.20
CA ARG A 25 -11.71 2.55 -0.26
C ARG A 25 -10.76 3.31 -1.18
N TYR A 26 -11.28 4.25 -1.98
CA TYR A 26 -10.45 5.14 -2.78
C TYR A 26 -9.55 5.99 -1.87
N LYS A 27 -10.14 6.64 -0.85
CA LYS A 27 -9.44 7.53 0.09
C LYS A 27 -8.34 6.82 0.86
N ILE A 28 -8.58 5.62 1.39
CA ILE A 28 -7.58 4.88 2.16
C ILE A 28 -6.44 4.32 1.30
N MET A 29 -6.66 4.12 0.00
CA MET A 29 -5.64 3.60 -0.92
C MET A 29 -4.78 4.69 -1.54
N LEU A 30 -5.17 5.96 -1.48
CA LEU A 30 -4.36 7.09 -1.99
C LEU A 30 -2.87 7.09 -1.57
N PRO A 31 -2.49 6.73 -0.34
CA PRO A 31 -1.08 6.67 0.06
C PRO A 31 -0.22 5.74 -0.79
N PHE A 32 -0.81 4.69 -1.37
CA PHE A 32 -0.09 3.70 -2.16
C PHE A 32 0.39 4.24 -3.51
N LYS A 33 -0.07 5.43 -3.94
CA LYS A 33 0.49 6.13 -5.11
C LYS A 33 2.00 6.33 -5.01
N LEU A 34 2.53 6.44 -3.78
CA LEU A 34 3.95 6.60 -3.54
C LEU A 34 4.78 5.36 -3.93
N LEU A 35 4.15 4.21 -4.10
CA LEU A 35 4.79 3.02 -4.65
C LEU A 35 5.01 3.12 -6.17
N LEU A 36 4.33 4.03 -6.87
CA LEU A 36 4.48 4.19 -8.31
C LEU A 36 5.70 5.02 -8.69
N ASP A 37 6.11 5.95 -7.82
CA ASP A 37 7.20 6.89 -8.06
C ASP A 37 8.07 7.00 -6.80
N LEU A 38 9.25 6.36 -6.86
CA LEU A 38 10.21 6.34 -5.75
C LEU A 38 10.84 7.71 -5.48
N GLU A 39 10.93 8.58 -6.48
CA GLU A 39 11.43 9.95 -6.28
C GLU A 39 10.38 10.79 -5.54
N GLN A 40 9.10 10.64 -5.89
CA GLN A 40 8.02 11.26 -5.14
C GLN A 40 7.96 10.72 -3.69
N TYR A 41 8.14 9.41 -3.50
CA TYR A 41 8.24 8.83 -2.16
C TYR A 41 9.37 9.46 -1.34
N ARG A 42 10.58 9.64 -1.91
CA ARG A 42 11.71 10.29 -1.23
C ARG A 42 11.39 11.73 -0.82
N LYS A 43 10.78 12.52 -1.73
CA LYS A 43 10.36 13.90 -1.44
C LYS A 43 9.33 13.96 -0.31
N GLU A 44 8.36 13.05 -0.30
CA GLU A 44 7.33 13.00 0.75
C GLU A 44 7.88 12.48 2.08
N LYS A 45 8.88 11.59 2.05
CA LYS A 45 9.64 11.16 3.22
C LYS A 45 10.38 12.31 3.89
N GLU A 46 11.10 13.13 3.12
CA GLU A 46 11.80 14.31 3.64
C GLU A 46 10.84 15.31 4.29
N LYS A 47 9.68 15.53 3.65
CA LYS A 47 8.63 16.40 4.16
C LYS A 47 7.79 15.78 5.29
N THR A 48 7.96 14.48 5.54
CA THR A 48 7.21 13.73 6.57
C THR A 48 5.69 13.93 6.42
N THR A 49 5.19 13.86 5.18
CA THR A 49 3.77 14.13 4.84
C THR A 49 2.84 13.10 5.49
N LEU A 50 1.55 13.45 5.62
CA LEU A 50 0.55 12.49 6.11
C LEU A 50 0.43 11.26 5.18
N THR A 51 0.49 11.46 3.86
CA THR A 51 0.49 10.39 2.86
C THR A 51 1.65 9.41 3.09
N TYR A 52 2.87 9.93 3.25
CA TYR A 52 4.05 9.11 3.56
C TYR A 52 3.87 8.35 4.88
N LYS A 53 3.44 9.03 5.95
CA LYS A 53 3.20 8.40 7.25
C LYS A 53 2.15 7.29 7.16
N LYS A 54 1.08 7.49 6.40
CA LYS A 54 0.03 6.48 6.19
C LYS A 54 0.59 5.26 5.46
N LEU A 55 1.35 5.45 4.39
CA LEU A 55 1.98 4.33 3.68
C LEU A 55 2.96 3.56 4.59
N GLU A 56 3.86 4.25 5.29
CA GLU A 56 4.84 3.61 6.18
C GLU A 56 4.17 2.91 7.37
N HIS A 57 3.09 3.50 7.92
CA HIS A 57 2.33 2.88 8.99
C HIS A 57 1.66 1.59 8.53
N PHE A 58 1.10 1.59 7.32
CA PHE A 58 0.54 0.38 6.72
C PHE A 58 1.61 -0.70 6.50
N ILE A 59 2.79 -0.35 5.96
CA ILE A 59 3.88 -1.31 5.73
C ILE A 59 4.38 -1.91 7.05
N TRP A 60 4.45 -1.09 8.10
CA TRP A 60 4.75 -1.58 9.45
C TRP A 60 3.68 -2.57 9.93
N ALA A 61 2.39 -2.26 9.75
CA ALA A 61 1.30 -3.11 10.20
C ALA A 61 1.27 -4.48 9.49
N ILE A 62 1.46 -4.53 8.17
CA ILE A 62 1.46 -5.80 7.44
C ILE A 62 2.65 -6.70 7.78
N LYS A 63 3.73 -6.14 8.33
CA LYS A 63 4.87 -6.91 8.83
C LYS A 63 4.49 -7.74 10.06
N GLU A 64 3.64 -7.20 10.91
CA GLU A 64 3.10 -7.91 12.08
C GLU A 64 2.04 -8.94 11.69
N SER A 65 1.48 -8.87 10.47
CA SER A 65 0.42 -9.76 9.97
C SER A 65 0.91 -10.81 8.96
N ILE A 66 2.22 -11.08 8.91
CA ILE A 66 2.81 -12.01 7.92
C ILE A 66 2.29 -13.45 8.11
N GLU A 67 2.01 -13.87 9.34
CA GLU A 67 1.52 -15.22 9.64
C GLU A 67 0.14 -15.46 9.01
N ASP A 68 -0.75 -14.47 9.05
CA ASP A 68 -2.09 -14.53 8.46
C ASP A 68 -2.07 -14.40 6.93
N TYR A 69 -1.04 -13.74 6.38
CA TYR A 69 -0.91 -13.43 4.96
C TYR A 69 0.51 -13.73 4.44
N PRO A 70 0.84 -14.99 4.12
CA PRO A 70 2.18 -15.38 3.68
C PRO A 70 2.70 -14.60 2.47
N ASN A 71 1.79 -14.15 1.60
CA ASN A 71 2.12 -13.35 0.41
C ASN A 71 2.67 -11.95 0.75
N PHE A 72 2.40 -11.42 1.95
CA PHE A 72 2.94 -10.14 2.40
C PHE A 72 4.45 -10.21 2.59
N LYS A 73 5.00 -11.36 3.01
CA LYS A 73 6.45 -11.53 3.20
C LYS A 73 7.23 -11.23 1.93
N ALA A 74 6.83 -11.87 0.82
CA ALA A 74 7.48 -11.67 -0.46
C ALA A 74 7.31 -10.23 -0.96
N PHE A 75 6.16 -9.60 -0.72
CA PHE A 75 5.93 -8.22 -1.08
C PHE A 75 6.83 -7.26 -0.29
N LEU A 76 6.91 -7.44 1.04
CA LEU A 76 7.77 -6.67 1.94
C LEU A 76 9.24 -6.71 1.51
N TRP A 77 9.77 -7.88 1.13
CA TRP A 77 11.12 -7.97 0.59
C TRP A 77 11.33 -7.11 -0.66
N THR A 78 10.34 -7.04 -1.55
CA THR A 78 10.44 -6.16 -2.72
C THR A 78 10.40 -4.67 -2.37
N LEU A 79 9.76 -4.30 -1.26
CA LEU A 79 9.77 -2.93 -0.74
C LEU A 79 11.11 -2.59 -0.07
N GLU A 80 11.64 -3.50 0.75
CA GLU A 80 12.90 -3.30 1.46
C GLU A 80 14.07 -3.05 0.51
N SER A 81 14.13 -3.78 -0.61
CA SER A 81 15.15 -3.58 -1.65
C SER A 81 15.09 -2.20 -2.31
N ARG A 82 13.98 -1.46 -2.15
CA ARG A 82 13.75 -0.10 -2.67
C ARG A 82 13.88 0.98 -1.58
N GLY A 83 14.27 0.59 -0.36
CA GLY A 83 14.42 1.51 0.77
C GLY A 83 13.10 1.86 1.48
N ILE A 84 12.05 1.07 1.26
CA ILE A 84 10.74 1.18 1.90
C ILE A 84 10.68 0.10 2.99
N LYS A 85 10.62 0.50 4.27
CA LYS A 85 10.80 -0.43 5.40
C LYS A 85 9.63 -0.45 6.39
N GLY A 86 8.73 0.51 6.29
CA GLY A 86 7.65 0.68 7.25
C GLY A 86 8.13 1.30 8.56
N LYS A 87 7.28 2.13 9.13
CA LYS A 87 7.48 2.73 10.44
C LYS A 87 6.13 3.02 11.08
N TYR A 88 6.00 2.69 12.36
CA TYR A 88 4.81 3.03 13.11
C TYR A 88 4.65 4.55 13.23
N TYR A 89 3.46 5.05 12.90
CA TYR A 89 3.09 6.46 13.04
C TYR A 89 1.74 6.67 13.75
N GLY A 90 0.93 5.62 13.97
CA GLY A 90 -0.37 5.75 14.64
C GLY A 90 -1.41 6.57 13.87
N VAL A 91 -1.25 6.73 12.54
CA VAL A 91 -2.08 7.62 11.69
C VAL A 91 -3.16 6.89 10.88
N LEU A 92 -3.33 5.59 11.11
CA LEU A 92 -4.36 4.76 10.47
C LEU A 92 -5.22 4.12 11.54
N THR A 93 -6.53 4.09 11.33
CA THR A 93 -7.46 3.34 12.18
C THR A 93 -7.38 1.84 11.88
N GLU A 94 -7.90 1.03 12.79
CA GLU A 94 -7.98 -0.43 12.58
C GLU A 94 -8.84 -0.78 11.36
N GLU A 95 -9.92 -0.04 11.12
CA GLU A 95 -10.80 -0.21 9.95
C GLU A 95 -10.06 0.10 8.65
N GLU A 96 -9.33 1.23 8.58
CA GLU A 96 -8.51 1.58 7.43
C GLU A 96 -7.46 0.48 7.14
N LEU A 97 -6.76 0.01 8.18
CA LEU A 97 -5.74 -1.04 8.05
C LEU A 97 -6.32 -2.35 7.53
N LYS A 98 -7.41 -2.84 8.14
CA LYS A 98 -8.06 -4.09 7.71
C LYS A 98 -8.48 -4.02 6.25
N GLU A 99 -9.04 -2.89 5.83
CA GLU A 99 -9.52 -2.75 4.46
C GLU A 99 -8.37 -2.61 3.45
N GLN A 100 -7.31 -1.86 3.79
CA GLN A 100 -6.08 -1.80 2.99
C GLN A 100 -5.42 -3.19 2.83
N MET A 101 -5.37 -3.98 3.91
CA MET A 101 -4.81 -5.34 3.89
C MET A 101 -5.60 -6.27 2.98
N LYS A 102 -6.94 -6.22 3.02
CA LYS A 102 -7.79 -7.00 2.10
C LYS A 102 -7.51 -6.66 0.64
N ILE A 103 -7.42 -5.36 0.33
CA ILE A 103 -7.16 -4.89 -1.04
C ILE A 103 -5.75 -5.31 -1.49
N LEU A 104 -4.73 -5.14 -0.65
CA LEU A 104 -3.38 -5.59 -0.98
C LEU A 104 -3.34 -7.11 -1.19
N ASN A 105 -3.99 -7.89 -0.33
CA ASN A 105 -4.05 -9.34 -0.49
C ASN A 105 -4.76 -9.73 -1.79
N MET A 106 -5.80 -9.00 -2.20
CA MET A 106 -6.44 -9.18 -3.50
C MET A 106 -5.45 -8.93 -4.66
N PHE A 107 -4.67 -7.86 -4.62
CA PHE A 107 -3.63 -7.58 -5.64
C PHE A 107 -2.57 -8.69 -5.68
N LEU A 108 -2.13 -9.14 -4.51
CA LEU A 108 -1.09 -10.17 -4.42
C LEU A 108 -1.59 -11.54 -4.87
N ARG A 109 -2.86 -11.88 -4.64
CA ARG A 109 -3.45 -13.13 -5.15
C ARG A 109 -3.47 -13.16 -6.68
N LEU A 110 -3.78 -12.04 -7.34
CA LEU A 110 -3.70 -11.95 -8.80
C LEU A 110 -2.28 -12.25 -9.33
N ALA A 111 -1.24 -11.95 -8.54
CA ALA A 111 0.15 -12.23 -8.93
C ALA A 111 0.51 -13.72 -9.00
N TYR A 112 -0.28 -14.60 -8.38
CA TYR A 112 -0.03 -16.05 -8.34
C TYR A 112 -0.87 -16.85 -9.33
N TRP A 113 -1.71 -16.19 -10.14
CA TRP A 113 -2.55 -16.82 -11.17
C TRP A 113 -2.04 -16.60 -12.61
N ASN A 114 -0.80 -16.11 -12.76
CA ASN A 114 -0.09 -16.02 -14.05
C ASN A 114 1.04 -17.04 -14.13
#